data_AF-A0AAV7PU42-F1
#
_entry.id   AF-A0AAV7PU42-F1
#
_cell.length_a   1.000
_cell.length_b   1.000
_cell.length_c   1.000
_cell.angle_alpha   90.00
_cell.angle_beta   90.00
_cell.angle_gamma   90.00
#
_symmetry.space_group_name_H-M   'P 1'
#
loop_
_entity.id
_entity.type
_entity.pdbx_description
1 polymer ?
#
loop_
_entity_poly.entity_id
_entity_poly.type
_entity_poly.pdbx_seq_one_letter_code
_entity_poly.pdbx_strand_id
1 'polypeptide(L)'
;MSGLAGWFVDLLSRIKELETWTGDFALPSAVWLAGFFNPQSFLTAIMQSMARKNEWPLDKMTLQCDVTKKNREDFSSPPREGAYVHGLYMEGARWDTQVQTSLDSMFR
;
A
#
# COMPACT_ATOMS: atom_id res chain seq x y z
N MET A 1 16.66 2.62 -16.09
CA MET A 1 15.89 3.40 -17.08
C MET A 1 14.98 2.41 -17.81
N SER A 2 13.68 2.43 -17.52
CA SER A 2 12.74 1.39 -17.98
C SER A 2 12.43 1.59 -19.47
N GLY A 3 13.04 0.78 -20.33
CA GLY A 3 12.64 0.70 -21.74
C GLY A 3 11.24 0.09 -21.90
N LEU A 4 10.70 0.09 -23.13
CA LEU A 4 9.37 -0.44 -23.45
C LEU A 4 9.13 -1.85 -22.89
N ALA A 5 10.13 -2.72 -22.93
CA ALA A 5 10.05 -4.07 -22.36
C ALA A 5 9.78 -4.04 -20.84
N GLY A 6 10.47 -3.19 -20.09
CA GLY A 6 10.26 -3.04 -18.65
C GLY A 6 8.90 -2.43 -18.32
N TRP A 7 8.47 -1.45 -19.12
CA TRP A 7 7.12 -0.88 -18.99
C TRP A 7 6.02 -1.92 -19.27
N PHE A 8 6.19 -2.75 -20.29
CA PHE A 8 5.20 -3.78 -20.64
C PHE A 8 5.07 -4.84 -19.53
N VAL A 9 6.18 -5.24 -18.92
CA VAL A 9 6.17 -6.16 -17.76
C VAL A 9 5.47 -5.53 -16.55
N ASP A 10 5.68 -4.23 -16.29
CA ASP A 10 4.96 -3.49 -15.24
C ASP A 10 3.45 -3.45 -15.52
N LEU A 11 3.06 -3.17 -16.77
CA LEU A 11 1.66 -3.17 -17.19
C LEU A 11 0.99 -4.53 -16.96
N LEU A 12 1.62 -5.62 -17.37
CA LEU A 12 1.10 -6.97 -17.13
C LEU A 12 0.94 -7.26 -15.64
N SER A 13 1.86 -6.77 -14.81
CA SER A 13 1.78 -6.92 -13.35
C SER A 13 0.58 -6.15 -12.77
N ARG A 14 0.30 -4.94 -13.26
CA ARG A 14 -0.88 -4.15 -12.85
C ARG A 14 -2.19 -4.80 -13.28
N ILE A 15 -2.25 -5.38 -14.48
CA ILE A 15 -3.43 -6.12 -14.96
C ILE A 15 -3.70 -7.31 -14.05
N LYS A 16 -2.67 -8.09 -13.70
CA LYS A 16 -2.80 -9.24 -12.79
C LYS A 16 -3.32 -8.84 -11.40
N GLU A 17 -2.84 -7.72 -10.86
CA GLU A 17 -3.39 -7.18 -9.61
C GLU A 17 -4.88 -6.84 -9.78
N LEU A 18 -5.26 -6.13 -10.84
CA LEU A 18 -6.67 -5.80 -11.11
C LEU A 18 -7.55 -7.05 -11.24
N GLU A 19 -7.09 -8.08 -11.94
CA GLU A 19 -7.79 -9.37 -12.03
C GLU A 19 -8.04 -9.97 -10.64
N THR A 20 -7.04 -9.93 -9.76
CA THR A 20 -7.14 -10.40 -8.37
C THR A 20 -8.21 -9.63 -7.59
N TRP A 21 -8.27 -8.30 -7.74
CA TRP A 21 -9.31 -7.46 -7.13
C TRP A 21 -10.72 -7.79 -7.63
N THR A 22 -10.86 -8.08 -8.92
CA THR A 22 -12.16 -8.36 -9.54
C THR A 22 -12.65 -9.80 -9.39
N GLY A 23 -11.78 -10.74 -9.02
CA GLY A 23 -12.14 -12.15 -8.86
C GLY A 23 -13.11 -12.38 -7.70
N ASP A 24 -12.69 -11.99 -6.50
CA ASP A 24 -13.45 -12.23 -5.26
C ASP A 24 -14.21 -10.98 -4.77
N PHE A 25 -14.00 -9.82 -5.41
CA PHE A 25 -14.49 -8.50 -4.96
C PHE A 25 -14.23 -8.23 -3.46
N ALA A 26 -13.14 -8.78 -2.94
CA ALA A 26 -12.70 -8.64 -1.56
C ALA A 26 -11.41 -7.82 -1.48
N LEU A 27 -11.23 -7.11 -0.37
CA LEU A 27 -9.97 -6.40 -0.09
C LEU A 27 -8.83 -7.43 0.06
N PRO A 28 -7.77 -7.38 -0.76
CA PRO A 28 -6.61 -8.27 -0.61
C PRO A 28 -5.93 -8.09 0.75
N SER A 29 -5.22 -9.12 1.21
CA SER A 29 -4.50 -9.07 2.49
C SER A 29 -3.43 -7.96 2.52
N ALA A 30 -2.78 -7.71 1.40
CA ALA A 30 -1.87 -6.58 1.21
C ALA A 30 -1.98 -6.04 -0.21
N VAL A 31 -1.95 -4.72 -0.35
CA VAL A 31 -2.25 -4.00 -1.59
C VAL A 31 -0.99 -3.36 -2.17
N TRP A 32 -0.73 -3.55 -3.46
CA TRP A 32 0.33 -2.83 -4.16
C TRP A 32 -0.13 -1.40 -4.49
N LEU A 33 0.08 -0.45 -3.56
CA LEU A 33 -0.44 0.91 -3.71
C LEU A 33 0.06 1.60 -4.99
N ALA A 34 1.33 1.39 -5.35
CA ALA A 34 1.92 1.95 -6.57
C ALA A 34 1.42 1.28 -7.87
N GLY A 35 0.72 0.15 -7.77
CA GLY A 35 0.09 -0.55 -8.88
C GLY A 35 -1.18 0.16 -9.39
N PHE A 36 -1.83 0.98 -8.57
CA PHE A 36 -3.03 1.72 -8.99
C PHE A 36 -2.72 2.83 -9.99
N PHE A 37 -3.67 3.06 -10.90
CA PHE A 37 -3.70 4.25 -11.74
C PHE A 37 -3.95 5.52 -10.92
N ASN A 38 -4.79 5.44 -9.88
CA ASN A 38 -5.08 6.53 -8.96
C ASN A 38 -5.03 6.04 -7.49
N PRO A 39 -3.84 6.02 -6.86
CA PRO A 39 -3.71 5.58 -5.46
C PRO A 39 -4.44 6.48 -4.46
N GLN A 40 -4.64 7.76 -4.77
CA GLN A 40 -5.32 8.71 -3.88
C GLN A 40 -6.79 8.34 -3.68
N SER A 41 -7.46 7.83 -4.71
CA SER A 41 -8.84 7.34 -4.60
C SER A 41 -8.94 6.15 -3.64
N PHE A 42 -7.96 5.25 -3.63
CA PHE A 42 -7.92 4.14 -2.68
C PHE A 42 -7.78 4.64 -1.24
N LEU A 43 -6.84 5.57 -0.99
CA LEU A 43 -6.65 6.16 0.34
C LEU A 43 -7.93 6.88 0.84
N THR A 44 -8.59 7.62 -0.05
CA THR A 44 -9.89 8.25 0.25
C THR A 44 -10.96 7.21 0.57
N ALA A 45 -11.02 6.11 -0.18
CA ALA A 45 -11.99 5.05 0.06
C ALA A 45 -11.78 4.37 1.42
N ILE A 46 -10.53 4.17 1.85
CA ILE A 46 -10.21 3.67 3.19
C ILE A 46 -10.71 4.64 4.27
N MET A 47 -10.47 5.94 4.13
CA MET A 47 -11.00 6.94 5.06
C MET A 47 -12.53 6.93 5.10
N GLN A 48 -13.19 6.89 3.94
CA GLN A 48 -14.65 6.85 3.84
C GLN A 48 -15.25 5.59 4.47
N SER A 49 -14.64 4.43 4.23
CA SER A 49 -15.08 3.16 4.82
C SER A 49 -14.99 3.20 6.34
N MET A 50 -13.87 3.72 6.87
CA MET A 50 -13.66 3.89 8.31
C MET A 50 -14.62 4.91 8.92
N ALA A 51 -14.81 6.06 8.27
CA ALA A 51 -15.72 7.12 8.69
C ALA A 51 -17.14 6.57 8.85
N ARG A 52 -17.62 5.84 7.83
CA ARG A 52 -18.96 5.24 7.84
C ARG A 52 -19.11 4.18 8.93
N LYS A 53 -18.12 3.31 9.09
CA LYS A 53 -18.14 2.23 10.11
C LYS A 53 -18.22 2.78 11.54
N ASN A 54 -17.60 3.93 11.80
CA ASN A 54 -17.52 4.51 13.15
C ASN A 54 -18.40 5.76 13.33
N GLU A 55 -19.19 6.13 12.32
CA GLU A 55 -20.02 7.35 12.31
C GLU A 55 -19.21 8.63 12.55
N TRP A 56 -17.99 8.70 12.01
CA TRP A 56 -17.10 9.86 12.15
C TRP A 56 -17.23 10.86 11.00
N PRO A 57 -17.05 12.16 11.27
CA PRO A 57 -16.95 13.18 10.22
C PRO A 57 -15.69 12.97 9.36
N LEU A 58 -15.88 12.77 8.05
CA LEU A 58 -14.77 12.51 7.11
C LEU A 58 -13.77 13.67 7.01
N ASP A 59 -14.25 14.91 7.14
CA ASP A 59 -13.46 16.15 7.08
C ASP A 59 -12.46 16.28 8.24
N LYS A 60 -12.64 15.50 9.31
CA LYS A 60 -11.76 15.49 10.49
C LYS A 60 -10.82 14.29 10.52
N MET A 61 -10.85 13.44 9.49
CA MET A 61 -10.00 12.26 9.43
C MET A 61 -8.63 12.57 8.82
N THR A 62 -7.60 11.86 9.29
CA THR A 62 -6.26 11.90 8.72
C THR A 62 -5.75 10.46 8.60
N LEU A 63 -4.95 10.19 7.57
CA LEU A 63 -4.30 8.90 7.40
C LEU A 63 -3.07 8.81 8.30
N GLN A 64 -2.96 7.71 9.01
CA GLN A 64 -1.74 7.31 9.70
C GLN A 64 -1.14 6.11 8.98
N CYS A 65 0.19 6.09 8.87
CA CYS A 65 0.93 5.01 8.24
C CYS A 65 2.03 4.53 9.19
N ASP A 66 2.03 3.24 9.49
CA ASP A 66 3.05 2.59 10.31
C ASP A 66 3.70 1.47 9.50
N VAL A 67 5.03 1.37 9.58
CA VAL A 67 5.79 0.32 8.89
C VAL A 67 5.87 -0.93 9.77
N THR A 68 5.40 -2.06 9.24
CA THR A 68 5.39 -3.34 9.98
C THR A 68 6.73 -4.07 9.87
N LYS A 69 6.95 -5.05 10.76
CA LYS A 69 8.12 -5.97 10.68
C LYS A 69 7.89 -7.16 9.74
N LYS A 70 6.68 -7.31 9.21
CA LYS A 70 6.23 -8.46 8.43
C LYS A 70 6.39 -8.19 6.94
N ASN A 71 6.67 -9.24 6.19
CA ASN A 71 6.63 -9.20 4.73
C ASN A 71 5.20 -9.42 4.22
N ARG A 72 4.97 -9.16 2.93
CA ARG A 72 3.65 -9.31 2.28
C ARG A 72 3.07 -10.71 2.52
N GLU A 73 3.92 -11.73 2.45
CA GLU A 73 3.56 -13.14 2.53
C GLU A 73 3.08 -13.55 3.93
N ASP A 74 3.42 -12.78 4.97
CA ASP A 74 3.01 -13.04 6.34
C ASP A 74 1.57 -12.58 6.64
N PHE A 75 0.92 -11.89 5.69
CA PHE A 75 -0.45 -11.39 5.82
C PHE A 75 -1.42 -12.30 5.04
N SER A 76 -2.18 -13.11 5.78
CA SER A 76 -3.22 -13.99 5.21
C SER A 76 -4.60 -13.34 5.11
N SER A 77 -4.83 -12.22 5.79
CA SER A 77 -6.11 -11.51 5.79
C SER A 77 -5.91 -9.99 5.86
N PRO A 78 -6.86 -9.19 5.35
CA PRO A 78 -6.84 -7.75 5.54
C PRO A 78 -6.93 -7.38 7.03
N PRO A 79 -6.49 -6.17 7.42
CA PRO A 79 -6.62 -5.71 8.80
C PRO A 79 -8.10 -5.44 9.13
N ARG A 80 -8.42 -5.44 10.43
CA ARG A 80 -9.76 -5.04 10.92
C ARG A 80 -10.13 -3.61 10.51
N GLU A 81 -9.11 -2.77 10.38
CA GLU A 81 -9.19 -1.34 10.15
C GLU A 81 -8.03 -0.90 9.22
N GLY A 82 -8.35 -0.15 8.17
CA GLY A 82 -7.37 0.31 7.20
C GLY A 82 -7.03 -0.72 6.11
N ALA A 83 -5.78 -0.69 5.65
CA ALA A 83 -5.25 -1.64 4.67
C ALA A 83 -3.73 -1.80 4.87
N TYR A 84 -3.20 -2.99 4.61
CA TYR A 84 -1.76 -3.18 4.47
C TYR A 84 -1.34 -2.82 3.05
N VAL A 85 -0.24 -2.08 2.91
CA VAL A 85 0.32 -1.66 1.62
C VAL A 85 1.75 -2.15 1.45
N HIS A 86 2.15 -2.45 0.22
CA HIS A 86 3.51 -2.85 -0.12
C HIS A 86 4.00 -2.20 -1.41
N GLY A 87 5.29 -2.40 -1.71
CA GLY A 87 5.92 -1.91 -2.94
C GLY A 87 6.22 -0.40 -2.94
N LEU A 88 6.34 0.20 -1.75
CA LEU A 88 6.82 1.56 -1.58
C LEU A 88 8.34 1.58 -1.47
N TYR A 89 8.95 2.61 -2.04
CA TYR A 89 10.38 2.86 -1.97
C TYR A 89 10.64 4.04 -1.05
N MET A 90 11.74 3.99 -0.31
CA MET A 90 12.23 5.12 0.49
C MET A 90 13.52 5.63 -0.15
N GLU A 91 13.62 6.94 -0.32
CA GLU A 91 14.78 7.62 -0.87
C GLU A 91 15.44 8.45 0.23
N GLY A 92 16.78 8.46 0.27
CA GLY A 92 17.55 9.19 1.29
C GLY A 92 17.57 8.54 2.68
N ALA A 93 16.95 7.37 2.85
CA ALA A 93 17.01 6.61 4.08
C ALA A 93 16.82 5.12 3.81
N ARG A 94 17.15 4.28 4.80
CA ARG A 94 16.74 2.86 4.84
C ARG A 94 15.88 2.59 6.06
N TRP A 95 14.94 1.67 5.94
CA TRP A 95 14.13 1.25 7.07
C TRP A 95 14.82 0.10 7.78
N ASP A 96 15.10 0.25 9.08
CA ASP A 96 15.60 -0.84 9.90
C ASP A 96 14.43 -1.62 10.51
N THR A 97 14.23 -2.87 10.06
CA THR A 97 13.14 -3.74 10.54
C THR A 97 13.36 -4.28 11.95
N GLN A 98 14.59 -4.27 12.46
CA GLN A 98 14.91 -4.69 13.83
C GLN A 98 14.56 -3.59 14.82
N VAL A 99 14.94 -2.35 14.51
CA VAL A 99 14.81 -1.19 15.40
C VAL A 99 13.52 -0.37 15.16
N GLN A 100 12.84 -0.58 14.02
CA GLN A 100 11.65 0.19 13.58
C GLN A 100 11.91 1.69 13.50
N THR A 101 13.03 2.08 12.91
CA THR A 101 13.39 3.48 12.73
C THR A 101 14.03 3.67 11.36
N SER A 102 13.82 4.83 10.76
CA SER A 102 14.55 5.24 9.56
C SER A 102 15.98 5.58 9.93
N LEU A 103 16.93 4.98 9.22
CA LEU A 103 18.33 5.35 9.29
C LEU A 103 18.62 6.27 8.10
N ASP A 104 19.06 7.50 8.40
CA ASP A 104 19.50 8.47 7.39
C ASP A 104 20.70 7.90 6.62
N SER A 105 20.64 7.96 5.29
CA SER A 105 21.75 7.53 4.43
C SER A 105 22.66 8.71 4.12
N MET A 106 23.31 9.28 5.14
CA MET A 106 24.33 10.30 4.91
C MET A 106 25.72 9.66 4.68
N PHE A 107 26.22 9.82 3.45
CA PHE A 107 27.58 9.64 2.93
C PHE A 107 28.24 8.25 2.98
N ARG A 108 28.20 7.57 1.81
CA ARG A 108 29.40 7.01 1.18
C ARG A 108 29.52 7.55 -0.23
#